data_AF-A0A8S8YT42-F1
#
_entry.id   AF-A0A8S8YT42-F1
#
_cell.length_a   1.000
_cell.length_b   1.000
_cell.length_c   1.000
_cell.angle_alpha   90.00
_cell.angle_beta   90.00
_cell.angle_gamma   90.00
#
_symmetry.space_group_name_H-M   'P 1'
#
loop_
_entity.id
_entity.type
_entity.pdbx_description
1 polymer ?
#
loop_
_entity_poly.entity_id
_entity_poly.type
_entity_poly.pdbx_seq_one_letter_code
_entity_poly.pdbx_strand_id
1 'polypeptide(L)'
;MHCGAEQGKIILENPQPSKKRRRKKGEHKLNARDIREWFEKIPDEHLIFLGMEKDVSRPEWTIMKVLPVPPITVRPSITLESGDRSEDDLTHKLVDVLRINQRLRENRDSGAPQLIVEDLWELLQYHCTTYFDNQTSGIPPARHRSGRPLKTLSQRFKRGKGGSI
;
A
#
# COMPACT_ATOMS: atom_id res chain seq x y z
N MET A 1 -2.78 -17.03 -26.04
CA MET A 1 -3.21 -15.71 -26.58
C MET A 1 -4.63 -15.85 -27.09
N HIS A 2 -5.65 -15.54 -26.27
CA HIS A 2 -7.05 -15.91 -26.59
C HIS A 2 -7.95 -14.75 -27.03
N CYS A 3 -7.59 -13.49 -26.76
CA CYS A 3 -8.47 -12.33 -27.01
C CYS A 3 -7.99 -11.35 -28.08
N GLY A 4 -6.88 -11.64 -28.77
CA GLY A 4 -6.35 -10.78 -29.86
C GLY A 4 -6.00 -9.34 -29.47
N ALA A 5 -6.01 -9.00 -28.18
CA ALA A 5 -5.81 -7.63 -27.72
C ALA A 5 -4.35 -7.19 -27.89
N GLU A 6 -4.14 -5.96 -28.41
CA GLU A 6 -2.82 -5.37 -28.52
C GLU A 6 -2.15 -5.25 -27.14
N GLN A 7 -1.03 -5.98 -26.97
CA GLN A 7 -0.18 -5.89 -25.79
C GLN A 7 0.68 -4.63 -25.88
N GLY A 8 0.47 -3.70 -24.95
CA GLY A 8 1.32 -2.53 -24.81
C GLY A 8 2.56 -2.85 -23.99
N LYS A 9 3.65 -2.11 -24.19
CA LYS A 9 4.84 -2.22 -23.32
C LYS A 9 4.52 -1.55 -21.97
N ILE A 10 4.74 -2.27 -20.88
CA ILE A 10 4.62 -1.72 -19.54
C ILE A 10 5.99 -1.15 -19.15
N ILE A 11 6.02 0.12 -18.78
CA ILE A 11 7.20 0.76 -18.20
C ILE A 11 6.94 0.90 -16.70
N LEU A 12 7.88 0.41 -15.90
CA LEU A 12 7.85 0.54 -14.44
C LEU A 12 8.66 1.78 -14.06
N GLU A 13 7.98 2.80 -13.54
CA GLU A 13 8.64 3.90 -12.84
C GLU A 13 8.72 3.50 -11.35
N ASN A 14 9.90 3.66 -10.75
CA ASN A 14 10.15 3.43 -9.33
C ASN A 14 10.19 4.81 -8.65
N PRO A 15 9.66 5.03 -7.43
CA PRO A 15 9.33 4.05 -6.38
C PRO A 15 7.83 3.78 -6.16
N GLN A 16 6.95 4.51 -6.85
CA GLN A 16 5.52 4.23 -6.89
C GLN A 16 5.24 3.54 -8.22
N PRO A 17 4.57 2.38 -8.26
CA PRO A 17 4.33 1.66 -9.50
C PRO A 17 3.24 2.36 -10.33
N SER A 18 3.53 3.54 -10.89
CA SER A 18 2.82 4.06 -12.05
C SER A 18 3.18 3.17 -13.23
N LYS A 19 2.47 2.05 -13.36
CA LYS A 19 2.59 1.20 -14.55
C LYS A 19 2.02 2.00 -15.71
N LYS A 20 2.88 2.51 -16.58
CA LYS A 20 2.45 3.15 -17.82
C LYS A 20 2.32 2.09 -18.89
N ARG A 21 1.11 1.93 -19.43
CA ARG A 21 0.90 1.11 -20.62
C ARG A 21 1.09 1.99 -21.83
N ARG A 22 2.19 1.79 -22.57
CA ARG A 22 2.44 2.50 -23.82
C ARG A 22 1.65 1.83 -24.95
N ARG A 23 0.65 2.54 -25.47
CA ARG A 23 -0.05 2.18 -26.72
C ARG A 23 0.47 3.05 -27.87
N LYS A 24 0.24 2.66 -29.12
CA LYS A 24 0.54 3.51 -30.30
C LYS A 24 -0.14 4.89 -30.28
N LYS A 25 -1.17 5.08 -29.43
CA LYS A 25 -1.97 6.31 -29.26
C LYS A 25 -1.68 7.11 -27.96
N GLY A 26 -0.62 6.80 -27.20
CA GLY A 26 -0.23 7.58 -26.01
C GLY A 26 0.11 6.72 -24.78
N GLU A 27 0.56 7.39 -23.72
CA GLU A 27 0.83 6.79 -22.41
C GLU A 27 -0.42 6.87 -21.53
N HIS A 28 -0.81 5.73 -20.93
CA HIS A 28 -1.91 5.66 -19.98
C HIS A 28 -1.41 5.12 -18.64
N LYS A 29 -1.60 5.89 -17.56
CA LYS A 29 -1.31 5.48 -16.18
C LYS A 29 -2.34 4.41 -15.79
N LEU A 30 -1.86 3.22 -15.42
CA LEU A 30 -2.72 2.15 -14.94
C LEU A 30 -3.01 2.37 -13.45
N ASN A 31 -4.28 2.40 -13.08
CA ASN A 31 -4.69 2.50 -11.69
C ASN A 31 -4.76 1.11 -11.04
N ALA A 32 -4.62 1.06 -9.72
CA ALA A 32 -4.75 -0.19 -8.96
C ALA A 32 -6.12 -0.85 -9.18
N ARG A 33 -7.17 -0.04 -9.37
CA ARG A 33 -8.51 -0.53 -9.72
C ARG A 33 -8.51 -1.33 -11.02
N ASP A 34 -7.98 -0.77 -12.10
CA ASP A 34 -7.97 -1.40 -13.43
C ASP A 34 -7.19 -2.72 -13.41
N ILE A 35 -6.05 -2.72 -12.72
CA ILE A 35 -5.21 -3.92 -12.58
C ILE A 35 -5.97 -5.00 -11.82
N ARG A 36 -6.70 -4.63 -10.76
CA ARG A 36 -7.48 -5.58 -9.97
C ARG A 36 -8.63 -6.18 -10.78
N GLU A 37 -9.35 -5.36 -11.54
CA GLU A 37 -10.40 -5.84 -12.46
C GLU A 37 -9.84 -6.78 -13.53
N TRP A 38 -8.57 -6.64 -13.94
CA TRP A 38 -7.92 -7.60 -14.84
C TRP A 38 -7.55 -8.89 -14.13
N PHE A 39 -7.07 -8.83 -12.89
CA PHE A 39 -6.75 -10.02 -12.10
C PHE A 39 -8.00 -10.85 -11.78
N GLU A 40 -9.15 -10.21 -11.49
CA GLU A 40 -10.42 -10.89 -11.26
C GLU A 40 -10.93 -11.68 -12.49
N LYS A 41 -10.48 -11.32 -13.71
CA LYS A 41 -10.87 -12.00 -14.96
C LYS A 41 -10.01 -13.22 -15.27
N ILE A 42 -8.98 -13.51 -14.48
CA ILE A 42 -8.13 -14.69 -14.68
C ILE A 42 -8.93 -15.93 -14.24
N PRO A 43 -9.17 -16.91 -15.13
CA PRO A 43 -9.86 -18.15 -14.76
C PRO A 43 -9.06 -18.95 -13.74
N ASP A 44 -9.75 -19.64 -12.84
CA ASP A 44 -9.16 -20.46 -11.78
C ASP A 44 -8.20 -21.52 -12.34
N GLU A 45 -8.53 -22.10 -13.50
CA GLU A 45 -7.71 -23.08 -14.22
C GLU A 45 -6.34 -22.54 -14.63
N HIS A 46 -6.22 -21.22 -14.83
CA HIS A 46 -4.98 -20.57 -15.24
C HIS A 46 -4.11 -20.15 -14.05
N LEU A 47 -4.62 -20.21 -12.81
CA LEU A 47 -3.87 -19.80 -11.62
C LEU A 47 -2.62 -20.66 -11.40
N ILE A 48 -2.67 -21.94 -11.79
CA ILE A 48 -1.53 -22.85 -11.71
C ILE A 48 -0.30 -22.34 -12.49
N PHE A 49 -0.50 -21.68 -13.64
CA PHE A 49 0.59 -21.12 -14.44
C PHE A 49 1.23 -19.90 -13.78
N LEU A 50 0.54 -19.26 -12.83
CA LEU A 50 1.04 -18.14 -12.04
C LEU A 50 1.65 -18.59 -10.71
N GLY A 51 1.60 -19.89 -10.39
CA GLY A 51 1.98 -20.41 -9.08
C GLY A 51 1.04 -19.95 -7.96
N MET A 52 -0.22 -19.68 -8.30
CA MET A 52 -1.26 -19.21 -7.37
C MET A 52 -2.36 -20.26 -7.22
N GLU A 53 -3.05 -20.21 -6.09
CA GLU A 53 -4.12 -21.16 -5.74
C GLU A 53 -5.41 -20.39 -5.45
N LYS A 54 -6.55 -20.92 -5.92
CA LYS A 54 -7.84 -20.22 -5.85
C LYS A 54 -8.30 -19.94 -4.42
N ASP A 55 -7.99 -20.85 -3.49
CA ASP A 55 -8.51 -20.79 -2.11
C ASP A 55 -7.54 -20.04 -1.17
N VAL A 56 -6.30 -19.80 -1.60
CA VAL A 56 -5.21 -19.31 -0.73
C VAL A 56 -4.58 -18.02 -1.24
N SER A 57 -4.44 -17.82 -2.55
CA SER A 57 -3.57 -16.77 -3.10
C SER A 57 -4.05 -16.21 -4.45
N ARG A 58 -5.32 -15.82 -4.52
CA ARG A 58 -5.88 -15.18 -5.72
C ARG A 58 -5.12 -13.89 -6.10
N PRO A 59 -4.82 -13.64 -7.39
CA PRO A 59 -3.99 -12.50 -7.81
C PRO A 59 -4.60 -11.16 -7.42
N GLU A 60 -5.92 -11.01 -7.47
CA GLU A 60 -6.64 -9.80 -7.10
C GLU A 60 -6.47 -9.41 -5.62
N TRP A 61 -6.05 -10.33 -4.75
CA TRP A 61 -5.78 -10.06 -3.33
C TRP A 61 -4.45 -9.34 -3.11
N THR A 62 -3.56 -9.35 -4.11
CA THR A 62 -2.33 -8.52 -4.09
C THR A 62 -2.67 -7.03 -4.02
N ILE A 63 -3.88 -6.64 -4.45
CA ILE A 63 -4.38 -5.26 -4.37
C ILE A 63 -5.35 -5.18 -3.20
N MET A 64 -4.86 -4.65 -2.08
CA MET A 64 -5.60 -4.59 -0.82
C MET A 64 -6.83 -3.69 -0.91
N LYS A 65 -7.99 -4.23 -0.51
CA LYS A 65 -9.23 -3.48 -0.27
C LYS A 65 -9.44 -3.14 1.20
N VAL A 66 -8.93 -4.00 2.09
CA VAL A 66 -9.10 -3.90 3.54
C VAL A 66 -7.72 -4.00 4.17
N LEU A 67 -7.40 -3.06 5.05
CA LEU A 67 -6.17 -3.09 5.83
C LEU A 67 -6.49 -3.66 7.22
N PRO A 68 -5.97 -4.85 7.58
CA PRO A 68 -6.18 -5.40 8.92
C PRO A 68 -5.47 -4.55 9.97
N VAL A 69 -6.18 -4.23 11.04
CA VAL A 69 -5.64 -3.47 12.18
C VAL A 69 -5.14 -4.44 13.24
N PRO A 70 -3.84 -4.42 13.61
CA PRO A 70 -3.31 -5.30 14.64
C PRO A 70 -3.91 -4.98 16.02
N PRO A 71 -4.07 -6.00 16.88
CA PRO A 71 -4.62 -5.83 18.23
C PRO A 71 -3.74 -4.94 19.10
N ILE A 72 -4.30 -4.43 20.20
CA ILE A 72 -3.60 -3.51 21.14
C ILE A 72 -2.34 -4.14 21.72
N THR A 73 -2.35 -5.46 21.94
CA THR A 73 -1.18 -6.21 22.44
C THR A 73 0.05 -6.11 21.53
N VAL A 74 -0.16 -5.93 20.22
CA VAL A 74 0.92 -5.73 19.22
C VAL A 74 1.34 -4.26 19.11
N ARG A 75 0.54 -3.34 19.68
CA ARG A 75 0.73 -1.89 19.67
C ARG A 75 0.77 -1.31 21.10
N PRO A 76 1.67 -1.80 21.97
CA PRO A 76 1.71 -1.36 23.37
C PRO A 76 2.13 0.11 23.46
N SER A 77 1.51 0.85 24.38
CA SER A 77 1.95 2.21 24.72
C SER A 77 3.40 2.18 25.21
N ILE A 78 4.21 3.17 24.80
CA ILE A 78 5.62 3.25 25.16
C ILE A 78 5.78 4.33 26.22
N THR A 79 6.42 4.04 27.33
CA THR A 79 6.86 5.08 28.27
C THR A 79 8.24 5.56 27.83
N LEU A 80 8.39 6.87 27.62
CA LEU A 80 9.67 7.50 27.34
C LEU A 80 10.53 7.54 28.61
N GLU A 81 11.84 7.70 28.47
CA GLU A 81 12.75 7.83 29.63
C GLU A 81 12.41 9.05 30.50
N SER A 82 11.77 10.06 29.93
CA SER A 82 11.25 11.24 30.62
C SER A 82 10.01 10.97 31.50
N GLY A 83 9.47 9.76 31.49
CA GLY A 83 8.25 9.37 32.22
C GLY A 83 6.94 9.63 31.45
N ASP A 84 7.01 10.37 30.33
CA ASP A 84 5.86 10.63 29.47
C ASP A 84 5.41 9.38 28.71
N ARG A 85 4.09 9.22 28.58
CA ARG A 85 3.51 8.19 27.71
C ARG A 85 3.53 8.66 26.25
N SER A 86 4.14 7.86 25.40
CA SER A 86 4.16 8.03 23.95
C SER A 86 3.31 6.95 23.28
N GLU A 87 2.70 7.33 22.16
CA GLU A 87 1.94 6.42 21.32
C GLU A 87 2.86 5.47 20.56
N ASP A 88 2.41 4.23 20.34
CA ASP A 88 3.12 3.25 19.54
C ASP A 88 3.27 3.71 18.07
N ASP A 89 4.42 3.46 17.45
CA ASP A 89 4.72 3.87 16.07
C ASP A 89 3.70 3.32 15.04
N LEU A 90 3.16 2.11 15.23
CA LEU A 90 2.12 1.56 14.35
C LEU A 90 0.81 2.30 14.55
N THR A 91 0.45 2.64 15.79
CA THR A 91 -0.78 3.40 16.06
C THR A 91 -0.70 4.79 15.43
N HIS A 92 0.42 5.49 15.58
CA HIS A 92 0.64 6.78 14.92
C HIS A 92 0.44 6.68 13.39
N LYS A 93 0.98 5.64 12.76
CA LYS A 93 0.84 5.44 11.31
C LYS A 93 -0.59 5.05 10.91
N LEU A 94 -1.27 4.22 11.69
CA LEU A 94 -2.68 3.85 11.46
C LEU A 94 -3.60 5.06 11.53
N VAL A 95 -3.35 5.98 12.47
CA VAL A 95 -4.10 7.24 12.58
C VAL A 95 -3.93 8.09 11.31
N ASP A 96 -2.71 8.21 10.78
CA ASP A 96 -2.48 8.93 9.52
C ASP A 96 -3.17 8.27 8.33
N VAL A 97 -3.13 6.93 8.23
CA VAL A 97 -3.84 6.17 7.18
C VAL A 97 -5.35 6.43 7.27
N LEU A 98 -5.92 6.39 8.47
CA LEU A 98 -7.34 6.65 8.68
C LEU A 98 -7.72 8.08 8.29
N ARG A 99 -6.93 9.07 8.70
CA ARG A 99 -7.17 10.48 8.37
C ARG A 99 -7.17 10.72 6.86
N ILE A 100 -6.19 10.19 6.13
CA ILE A 100 -6.12 10.40 4.69
C ILE A 100 -7.21 9.63 3.95
N ASN A 101 -7.55 8.42 4.41
CA ASN A 101 -8.64 7.63 3.83
C ASN A 101 -10.00 8.34 3.97
N GLN A 102 -10.26 8.94 5.13
CA GLN A 102 -11.48 9.71 5.35
C GLN A 102 -11.53 10.97 4.47
N ARG A 103 -10.42 11.73 4.39
CA ARG A 103 -10.32 12.90 3.52
C ARG A 103 -10.51 12.56 2.05
N LEU A 104 -9.90 11.46 1.58
CA LEU A 104 -10.06 10.97 0.21
C LEU A 104 -11.53 10.66 -0.09
N ARG A 105 -12.21 9.97 0.82
CA ARG A 105 -13.63 9.66 0.68
C ARG A 105 -14.49 10.92 0.60
N GLU A 106 -14.31 11.86 1.53
CA GLU A 106 -15.09 13.11 1.58
C GLU A 106 -14.89 13.97 0.33
N ASN A 107 -13.66 14.13 -0.13
CA ASN A 107 -13.36 14.95 -1.32
C ASN A 107 -13.93 14.29 -2.59
N ARG A 108 -13.80 12.97 -2.72
CA ARG A 108 -14.36 12.24 -3.85
C ARG A 108 -15.89 12.34 -3.87
N ASP A 109 -16.54 12.11 -2.73
CA ASP A 109 -18.00 12.10 -2.62
C ASP A 109 -18.58 13.52 -2.80
N SER A 110 -17.80 14.56 -2.51
CA SER A 110 -18.15 15.98 -2.73
C SER A 110 -17.88 16.46 -4.17
N GLY A 111 -17.41 15.59 -5.07
CA GLY A 111 -17.11 15.94 -6.46
C GLY A 111 -15.90 16.86 -6.62
N ALA A 112 -14.89 16.76 -5.74
CA ALA A 112 -13.66 17.51 -5.87
C ALA A 112 -12.96 17.22 -7.22
N PRO A 113 -12.19 18.19 -7.76
CA PRO A 113 -11.41 17.98 -8.98
C PRO A 113 -10.53 16.72 -8.94
N GLN A 114 -10.46 16.04 -10.08
CA GLN A 114 -9.72 14.76 -10.22
C GLN A 114 -8.27 14.85 -9.73
N LEU A 115 -7.58 15.96 -9.97
CA LEU A 115 -6.20 16.19 -9.50
C LEU A 115 -6.08 16.09 -7.98
N ILE A 116 -7.04 16.65 -7.23
CA ILE A 116 -7.04 16.61 -5.76
C ILE A 116 -7.26 15.18 -5.28
N VAL A 117 -8.17 14.44 -5.92
CA VAL A 117 -8.45 13.04 -5.60
C VAL A 117 -7.23 12.17 -5.87
N GLU A 118 -6.50 12.44 -6.96
CA GLU A 118 -5.25 11.74 -7.31
C GLU A 118 -4.13 12.03 -6.30
N ASP A 119 -3.96 13.28 -5.87
CA ASP A 119 -2.97 13.63 -4.84
C ASP A 119 -3.27 12.94 -3.50
N LEU A 120 -4.55 12.94 -3.07
CA LEU A 120 -4.98 12.26 -1.86
C LEU A 120 -4.82 10.73 -1.97
N TRP A 121 -5.03 10.17 -3.16
CA TRP A 121 -4.80 8.76 -3.45
C TRP A 121 -3.32 8.39 -3.33
N GLU A 122 -2.42 9.19 -3.91
CA GLU A 122 -0.97 8.97 -3.80
C GLU A 122 -0.47 9.12 -2.35
N LEU A 123 -1.06 10.05 -1.59
CA LEU A 123 -0.73 10.21 -0.18
C LEU A 123 -1.22 9.03 0.68
N LEU A 124 -2.39 8.45 0.36
CA LEU A 124 -2.85 7.20 0.97
C LEU A 124 -1.90 6.05 0.66
N GLN A 125 -1.47 5.92 -0.60
CA GLN A 125 -0.50 4.91 -1.01
C GLN A 125 0.83 5.06 -0.25
N TYR A 126 1.32 6.29 -0.06
CA TYR A 126 2.50 6.58 0.75
C TYR A 126 2.35 6.12 2.21
N HIS A 127 1.23 6.45 2.85
CA HIS A 127 0.97 6.07 4.24
C HIS A 127 0.81 4.56 4.43
N CYS A 128 0.14 3.87 3.50
CA CYS A 128 0.08 2.41 3.51
C CYS A 128 1.46 1.78 3.28
N THR A 129 2.25 2.30 2.34
CA THR A 129 3.57 1.73 2.04
C THR A 129 4.51 1.85 3.23
N THR A 130 4.58 3.03 3.85
CA THR A 130 5.41 3.27 5.04
C THR A 130 4.93 2.49 6.27
N TYR A 131 3.62 2.20 6.39
CA TYR A 131 3.07 1.31 7.42
C TYR A 131 3.59 -0.12 7.32
N PHE A 132 3.73 -0.67 6.11
CA PHE A 132 4.31 -1.99 5.92
C PHE A 132 5.84 -1.96 6.05
N ASP A 133 6.51 -1.08 5.28
CA ASP A 133 7.96 -0.95 5.32
C ASP A 133 8.38 0.52 5.20
N ASN A 134 8.83 1.08 6.32
CA ASN A 134 9.31 2.46 6.39
C ASN A 134 10.73 2.64 5.82
N GLN A 135 11.35 1.58 5.31
CA GLN A 135 12.66 1.59 4.65
C GLN A 135 12.56 1.27 3.15
N THR A 136 11.36 1.38 2.58
CA THR A 136 11.14 1.18 1.14
C THR A 136 11.99 2.16 0.32
N SER A 137 12.79 1.63 -0.61
CA SER A 137 13.68 2.43 -1.46
C SER A 137 12.90 3.46 -2.28
N GLY A 138 13.41 4.69 -2.30
CA GLY A 138 12.82 5.84 -3.02
C GLY A 138 11.60 6.45 -2.32
N ILE A 139 11.10 5.88 -1.24
CA ILE A 139 10.01 6.46 -0.45
C ILE A 139 10.60 7.17 0.79
N PRO A 140 10.29 8.46 1.01
CA PRO A 140 10.77 9.17 2.20
C PRO A 140 10.28 8.50 3.49
N PRO A 141 11.18 8.19 4.45
CA PRO A 141 10.77 7.54 5.69
C PRO A 141 9.85 8.44 6.51
N ALA A 142 8.73 7.90 6.95
CA ALA A 142 7.81 8.55 7.86
C ALA A 142 8.49 8.77 9.23
N ARG A 143 8.34 9.98 9.78
CA ARG A 143 8.99 10.44 11.01
C ARG A 143 7.95 10.98 11.99
N HIS A 144 8.26 10.85 13.27
CA HIS A 144 7.54 11.56 14.31
C HIS A 144 7.84 13.08 14.22
N ARG A 145 7.07 13.92 14.92
CA ARG A 145 7.34 15.37 15.01
C ARG A 145 8.72 15.69 15.57
N SER A 146 9.29 14.79 16.36
CA SER A 146 10.66 14.88 16.88
C SER A 146 11.76 14.56 15.85
N GLY A 147 11.39 14.23 14.60
CA GLY A 147 12.32 13.86 13.54
C GLY A 147 12.78 12.39 13.56
N ARG A 148 12.47 11.64 14.63
CA ARG A 148 12.78 10.20 14.75
C ARG A 148 11.99 9.40 13.70
N PRO A 149 12.63 8.52 12.90
CA PRO A 149 11.90 7.64 11.97
C PRO A 149 11.06 6.61 12.74
N LEU A 150 9.85 6.36 12.24
CA LEU A 150 8.94 5.38 12.83
C LEU A 150 9.44 3.96 12.61
N LYS A 151 9.24 3.06 13.60
CA LYS A 151 9.50 1.63 13.48
C LYS A 151 8.22 0.85 13.17
N THR A 152 8.03 0.48 11.90
CA THR A 152 6.81 -0.14 11.37
C THR A 152 6.95 -1.65 11.20
N LEU A 153 6.01 -2.32 10.51
CA LEU A 153 5.86 -3.79 10.53
C LEU A 153 7.15 -4.52 10.13
N SER A 154 7.72 -4.22 8.96
CA SER A 154 8.96 -4.87 8.48
C SER A 154 10.09 -4.78 9.49
N GLN A 155 10.25 -3.64 10.17
CA GLN A 155 11.32 -3.43 11.15
C GLN A 155 11.06 -4.20 12.46
N ARG A 156 9.79 -4.45 12.82
CA ARG A 156 9.42 -5.29 13.96
C ARG A 156 9.71 -6.76 13.69
N PHE A 157 9.41 -7.25 12.49
CA PHE A 157 9.68 -8.64 12.09
C PHE A 157 11.17 -8.92 11.83
N LYS A 158 11.91 -8.00 11.20
CA LYS A 158 13.35 -8.17 10.90
C LYS A 158 14.23 -8.22 12.16
N ARG A 159 13.72 -7.82 13.33
CA ARG A 159 14.45 -7.85 14.61
C ARG A 159 14.57 -9.27 15.23
N GLY A 160 14.12 -10.30 14.53
CA GLY A 160 14.16 -11.71 14.96
C GLY A 160 15.52 -12.42 14.91
N LYS A 161 16.64 -11.76 14.55
CA LYS A 161 17.98 -12.40 14.69
C LYS A 161 18.46 -12.56 16.15
N GLY A 162 17.65 -12.18 17.15
CA GLY A 162 17.96 -12.37 18.57
C GLY A 162 16.73 -12.48 19.47
N GLY A 163 15.58 -12.89 18.95
CA GLY A 163 14.39 -13.06 19.79
C GLY A 163 13.12 -13.32 19.00
N SER A 164 12.60 -14.52 19.16
CA SER A 164 11.30 -15.03 18.67
C SER A 164 11.21 -15.28 17.16
N ILE A 165 12.07 -16.15 16.65
CA ILE A 165 11.66 -17.45 16.06
C ILE A 165 12.64 -18.49 16.62
#